data_AF-A0A959CLR6-F1
#
_entry.id   AF-A0A959CLR6-F1
#
_cell.length_a   1.000
_cell.length_b   1.000
_cell.length_c   1.000
_cell.angle_alpha   90.00
_cell.angle_beta   90.00
_cell.angle_gamma   90.00
#
_symmetry.space_group_name_H-M   'P 1'
#
loop_
_entity.id
_entity.type
_entity.pdbx_description
1 polymer ?
#
loop_
_entity_poly.entity_id
_entity_poly.type
_entity_poly.pdbx_seq_one_letter_code
_entity_poly.pdbx_strand_id
1 'polypeptide(L)' 'MKQKTLAFLAALLLAGAGIFAQPSSATLEEITTFVEQARQDWQVPGVAVGIVQGGRAVYTKGFGLRDVAAEEPVTEKTL' A
#
# COMPACT_ATOMS: atom_id res chain seq x y z
N MET A 1 39.58 -20.01 -6.70
CA MET A 1 38.43 -20.01 -7.64
C MET A 1 37.13 -20.51 -6.99
N LYS A 2 37.14 -21.60 -6.20
CA LYS A 2 35.95 -22.19 -5.56
C LYS A 2 35.14 -21.25 -4.64
N GLN A 3 35.80 -20.35 -3.89
CA GLN A 3 35.10 -19.41 -2.99
C GLN A 3 34.32 -18.31 -3.72
N LYS A 4 34.82 -17.83 -4.87
CA LYS A 4 34.11 -16.83 -5.69
C LYS A 4 32.86 -17.43 -6.32
N THR A 5 32.91 -18.71 -6.70
CA THR A 5 31.76 -19.46 -7.23
C THR A 5 30.69 -19.68 -6.16
N LEU A 6 31.09 -19.99 -4.91
CA LEU A 6 30.16 -20.16 -3.78
C LEU A 6 29.45 -18.86 -3.40
N ALA A 7 30.19 -17.74 -3.37
CA ALA A 7 29.62 -16.42 -3.13
C ALA A 7 28.64 -15.99 -4.23
N PHE A 8 28.93 -16.33 -5.49
CA PHE A 8 28.06 -16.04 -6.62
C PHE A 8 26.76 -16.86 -6.59
N LEU A 9 26.84 -18.14 -6.20
CA LEU A 9 25.64 -18.99 -6.01
C LEU A 9 24.76 -18.50 -4.86
N ALA A 10 25.36 -18.04 -3.76
CA ALA A 10 24.63 -17.51 -2.61
C ALA A 10 23.90 -16.20 -2.96
N ALA A 11 24.54 -15.32 -3.73
CA ALA A 11 23.90 -14.09 -4.23
C ALA A 11 22.74 -14.38 -5.20
N LEU A 12 22.86 -15.43 -6.02
CA LEU A 12 21.80 -15.85 -6.94
C LEU A 12 20.58 -16.44 -6.21
N LEU A 13 20.80 -17.16 -5.10
CA LEU A 13 19.75 -17.69 -4.24
C LEU A 13 18.99 -16.58 -3.47
N LEU A 14 19.69 -15.51 -3.05
CA LEU A 14 19.08 -14.36 -2.39
C LEU A 14 18.23 -13.50 -3.34
N ALA A 15 18.54 -13.48 -4.64
CA ALA A 15 17.75 -12.75 -5.64
C ALA A 15 16.39 -13.43 -5.94
N GLY A 16 16.25 -14.73 -5.66
CA GLY A 16 15.01 -15.49 -5.88
C GLY A 16 13.90 -15.26 -4.84
N ALA A 17 14.23 -14.71 -3.67
CA ALA A 17 13.26 -14.44 -2.61
C ALA A 17 12.40 -13.18 -2.86
N GLY A 18 12.59 -12.49 -3.98
CA GLY A 18 11.85 -11.29 -4.36
C GLY A 18 10.54 -11.52 -5.11
N ILE A 19 10.19 -12.77 -5.47
CA ILE A 19 8.94 -13.11 -6.19
C ILE A 19 7.75 -13.15 -5.23
N PHE A 20 7.61 -12.14 -4.37
CA PHE A 20 6.35 -11.90 -3.70
C PHE A 20 5.49 -11.11 -4.66
N ALA A 21 4.31 -11.64 -4.99
CA ALA A 21 3.32 -10.96 -5.82
C ALA A 21 2.92 -9.63 -5.14
N GLN A 22 3.58 -8.54 -5.53
CA GLN A 22 3.16 -7.21 -5.14
C GLN A 22 1.80 -6.93 -5.80
N PRO A 23 0.87 -6.26 -5.11
CA PRO A 23 -0.39 -5.90 -5.71
C PRO A 23 -0.11 -5.07 -6.96
N SER A 24 -0.77 -5.42 -8.07
CA SER A 24 -0.61 -4.67 -9.32
C SER A 24 -1.10 -3.24 -9.11
N SER A 25 -0.51 -2.28 -9.82
CA SER A 25 -0.95 -0.88 -9.76
C SER A 25 -2.44 -0.73 -10.10
N ALA A 26 -2.94 -1.56 -11.03
CA ALA A 26 -4.35 -1.61 -11.41
C ALA A 26 -5.26 -1.99 -10.23
N THR A 27 -4.87 -2.99 -9.42
CA THR A 27 -5.65 -3.42 -8.26
C THR A 27 -5.74 -2.34 -7.18
N LEU A 28 -4.68 -1.56 -6.96
CA LEU A 28 -4.69 -0.47 -5.98
C LEU A 28 -5.55 0.73 -6.43
N GLU A 29 -5.64 0.95 -7.73
CA GLU A 29 -6.52 1.97 -8.33
C GLU A 29 -8.00 1.59 -8.21
N GLU A 30 -8.33 0.32 -8.42
CA GLU A 30 -9.67 -0.22 -8.19
C GLU A 30 -10.10 -0.04 -6.73
N ILE A 31 -9.22 -0.35 -5.78
CA ILE A 31 -9.46 -0.13 -4.35
C ILE A 31 -9.66 1.36 -4.05
N THR A 32 -8.84 2.23 -4.65
CA THR A 32 -8.98 3.68 -4.48
C THR A 32 -10.36 4.15 -4.93
N THR A 33 -10.80 3.70 -6.10
CA THR A 33 -12.12 4.05 -6.66
C THR A 33 -13.24 3.52 -5.78
N PHE A 34 -13.15 2.26 -5.36
CA PHE A 34 -14.14 1.63 -4.49
C PHE A 34 -14.31 2.37 -3.16
N VAL A 35 -13.20 2.70 -2.49
CA VAL A 35 -13.24 3.39 -1.20
C VAL A 35 -13.82 4.79 -1.33
N GLU A 36 -13.46 5.52 -2.38
CA GLU A 36 -14.03 6.85 -2.64
C GLU A 36 -15.53 6.78 -2.92
N GLN A 37 -15.98 5.79 -3.69
CA GLN A 37 -17.42 5.57 -3.94
C GLN A 37 -18.15 5.26 -2.62
N ALA A 38 -17.63 4.33 -1.82
CA ALA A 38 -18.24 3.97 -0.54
C ALA A 38 -18.31 5.15 0.44
N ARG A 39 -17.26 6.00 0.46
CA ARG A 39 -17.23 7.24 1.26
C ARG A 39 -18.39 8.15 0.91
N GLN A 40 -18.67 8.31 -0.39
CA GLN A 40 -19.76 9.14 -0.90
C GLN A 40 -21.13 8.51 -0.63
N ASP A 41 -21.28 7.21 -0.92
CA ASP A 41 -22.54 6.47 -0.73
C ASP A 41 -23.03 6.54 0.72
N TRP A 42 -22.08 6.45 1.66
CA TRP A 42 -22.38 6.43 3.10
C TRP A 42 -22.29 7.82 3.73
N GLN A 43 -22.01 8.85 2.93
CA GLN A 43 -21.96 10.26 3.33
C GLN A 43 -21.02 10.52 4.52
N VAL A 44 -19.90 9.78 4.57
CA VAL A 44 -18.90 9.98 5.61
C VAL A 44 -17.91 11.07 5.19
N PRO A 45 -17.57 12.04 6.08
CA PRO A 45 -16.68 13.14 5.73
C PRO A 45 -15.31 12.71 5.22
N GLY A 46 -14.71 11.69 5.84
CA GLY A 46 -13.40 11.19 5.48
C GLY A 46 -13.13 9.77 5.99
N VAL A 47 -12.22 9.08 5.33
CA VAL A 47 -11.83 7.69 5.60
C VAL A 47 -10.32 7.53 5.36
N ALA A 48 -9.64 6.73 6.18
CA ALA A 48 -8.26 6.31 5.95
C ALA A 48 -8.20 4.79 5.75
N VAL A 49 -7.43 4.33 4.75
CA VAL A 49 -7.27 2.91 4.43
C VAL A 49 -5.79 2.55 4.40
N GLY A 50 -5.44 1.46 5.09
CA GLY A 50 -4.12 0.85 5.06
C GLY A 50 -4.23 -0.64 4.72
N ILE A 51 -3.40 -1.13 3.80
CA ILE A 51 -3.33 -2.54 3.42
C ILE A 51 -1.94 -3.07 3.75
N VAL A 52 -1.90 -4.16 4.52
CA VAL A 52 -0.66 -4.85 4.90
C VAL A 52 -0.65 -6.23 4.28
N GLN A 53 0.42 -6.55 3.54
CA GLN A 53 0.63 -7.86 2.95
C GLN A 53 2.02 -8.37 3.33
N GLY A 54 2.10 -9.58 3.88
CA GLY A 54 3.37 -10.17 4.31
C GLY A 54 4.12 -9.30 5.33
N GLY A 55 3.39 -8.68 6.26
CA GLY A 55 3.95 -7.81 7.31
C GLY A 55 4.44 -6.44 6.83
N ARG A 56 4.22 -6.07 5.56
CA ARG A 56 4.60 -4.78 4.99
C ARG A 56 3.36 -4.00 4.55
N ALA A 57 3.30 -2.71 4.87
CA ALA A 57 2.29 -1.83 4.31
C ALA A 57 2.55 -1.69 2.79
N VAL A 58 1.53 -2.01 1.99
CA VAL A 58 1.56 -1.95 0.52
C VAL A 58 0.65 -0.86 -0.05
N TYR A 59 -0.21 -0.29 0.80
CA TYR A 59 -1.09 0.82 0.45
C TYR A 59 -1.47 1.59 1.71
N THR A 60 -1.41 2.91 1.65
CA THR A 60 -1.89 3.84 2.67
C THR A 60 -2.51 5.02 1.96
N LYS A 61 -3.75 5.39 2.29
CA LYS A 61 -4.40 6.55 1.68
C LYS A 61 -5.51 7.12 2.55
N GLY A 62 -5.56 8.45 2.61
CA GLY A 62 -6.69 9.20 3.16
C GLY A 62 -7.63 9.66 2.05
N PHE A 63 -8.92 9.72 2.37
CA PHE A 63 -10.01 10.14 1.50
C PHE A 63 -10.88 11.15 2.25
N GLY A 64 -11.34 12.18 1.54
CA GLY A 64 -12.19 13.22 2.12
C GLY A 64 -11.50 14.06 3.21
N LEU A 65 -12.28 14.54 4.17
CA LEU A 65 -11.86 15.52 5.17
C LEU A 65 -11.89 14.94 6.58
N ARG A 66 -10.85 15.25 7.37
CA ARG A 66 -10.83 14.98 8.83
C ARG A 66 -11.54 16.07 9.62
N ASP A 67 -11.59 17.28 9.07
CA ASP A 67 -12.36 18.40 9.60
C ASP A 67 -13.13 19.06 8.45
N VAL A 68 -14.46 19.04 8.56
CA VAL A 68 -15.36 19.61 7.54
C VAL A 68 -15.37 21.13 7.59
N ALA A 69 -15.28 21.72 8.79
CA ALA A 69 -15.34 23.17 8.97
C ALA A 69 -14.02 23.84 8.56
N ALA A 70 -12.89 23.19 8.85
CA ALA A 70 -11.57 23.66 8.47
C ALA A 70 -11.11 23.18 7.09
N GLU A 71 -11.94 22.41 6.38
CA GLU A 71 -11.64 21.81 5.06
C GLU A 71 -10.31 21.03 5.03
N GLU A 72 -9.97 20.37 6.15
CA GLU A 72 -8.69 19.70 6.27
C GLU A 72 -8.76 18.25 5.77
N PRO A 73 -7.85 17.82 4.87
CA PRO A 73 -7.91 16.48 4.31
C PRO A 73 -7.50 15.41 5.32
N VAL A 74 -8.07 14.23 5.15
CA VAL A 74 -7.53 13.00 5.74
C VAL A 74 -6.20 12.69 5.06
N THR A 75 -5.18 12.36 5.85
CA THR A 75 -3.86 11.99 5.36
C THR A 75 -3.43 10.66 5.97
N GLU A 76 -2.34 10.08 5.48
CA GLU A 76 -1.73 8.86 6.07
C GLU A 76 -1.31 9.02 7.53
N LYS A 77 -1.27 10.26 8.05
CA LYS A 77 -0.85 10.58 9.42
C LYS A 77 -2.00 11.04 10.31
N THR A 78 -3.24 11.01 9.81
CA THR A 78 -4.43 11.33 10.61
C THR A 78 -4.67 10.20 11.63
N LEU A 79 -4.81 10.56 12.91
CA LEU A 79 -5.05 9.64 14.04
C LEU A 79 -6.53 9.63 14.44
#